data_AF-A0A0L0C990-F1
#
_entry.id   AF-A0A0L0C990-F1
#
_cell.length_a   1.000
_cell.length_b   1.000
_cell.length_c   1.000
_cell.angle_alpha   90.00
_cell.angle_beta   90.00
_cell.angle_gamma   90.00
#
_symmetry.space_group_name_H-M   'P 1'
#
loop_
_entity.id
_entity.type
_entity.pdbx_description
1 polymer ?
#
loop_
_entity_poly.entity_id
_entity_poly.type
_entity_poly.pdbx_seq_one_letter_code
_entity_poly.pdbx_strand_id
1 'polypeptide(L)'
;MMLQQNLNQAKAIPADLNTAIRVFKHGTPELIAETKHFIPEPKLTNKEVLNVLKRLDILLTVRLSLHENLPLWYRDYTITDGRCKFNIGFSEFYAEFSVADDELGNKSKFFLVDFGSNNGEVSPSFKFRLETIINGNPDSSLVDNLNVLSLFAANYKLHTLERAFRKLEFQAGPWAGVISHSLDTKQSILTGLFDFFEPYSARTETDEM
;
A
#
# COMPACT_ATOMS: atom_id res chain seq x y z
N MET A 1 -51.27 35.41 -38.43
CA MET A 1 -50.07 34.64 -38.00
C MET A 1 -48.75 35.34 -38.36
N MET A 2 -48.61 35.93 -39.57
CA MET A 2 -47.38 36.62 -40.00
C MET A 2 -47.02 37.88 -39.19
N LEU A 3 -48.01 38.62 -38.67
CA LEU A 3 -47.76 39.90 -37.99
C LEU A 3 -47.05 39.75 -36.63
N GLN A 4 -47.29 38.66 -35.91
CA GLN A 4 -46.63 38.39 -34.63
C GLN A 4 -45.19 37.89 -34.80
N GLN A 5 -44.88 37.20 -35.89
CA GLN A 5 -43.50 36.82 -36.21
C GLN A 5 -42.64 38.06 -36.52
N ASN A 6 -43.19 39.03 -37.26
CA ASN A 6 -42.50 40.30 -37.54
C ASN A 6 -42.24 41.13 -36.27
N LEU A 7 -43.18 41.15 -35.32
CA LEU A 7 -43.01 41.84 -34.04
C LEU A 7 -41.93 41.18 -33.16
N ASN A 8 -41.81 39.85 -33.21
CA ASN A 8 -40.75 39.14 -32.50
C ASN A 8 -39.35 39.42 -33.08
N GLN A 9 -39.24 39.68 -34.39
CA GLN A 9 -37.98 40.07 -35.02
C GLN A 9 -37.56 41.52 -34.69
N ALA A 10 -38.53 42.39 -34.42
CA ALA A 10 -38.28 43.77 -34.00
C ALA A 10 -37.88 43.90 -32.52
N LYS A 11 -38.05 42.85 -31.72
CA LYS A 11 -37.68 42.84 -30.30
C LYS A 11 -36.18 42.54 -30.16
N ALA A 12 -35.38 43.59 -29.95
CA ALA A 12 -33.97 43.43 -29.60
C ALA A 12 -33.83 42.71 -28.25
N ILE A 13 -33.04 41.65 -28.22
CA ILE A 13 -32.68 40.94 -26.98
C ILE A 13 -31.72 41.85 -26.19
N PRO A 14 -31.87 42.00 -24.86
CA PRO A 14 -30.93 42.76 -24.05
C PRO A 14 -29.52 42.18 -24.18
N ALA A 15 -28.51 43.06 -24.32
CA ALA A 15 -27.12 42.65 -24.44
C ALA A 15 -26.62 42.02 -23.14
N ASP A 16 -26.03 40.82 -23.23
CA ASP A 16 -25.44 40.13 -22.09
C ASP A 16 -24.02 40.65 -21.82
N LEU A 17 -23.96 41.72 -21.02
CA LEU A 17 -22.71 42.36 -20.63
C LEU A 17 -21.79 41.41 -19.84
N ASN A 18 -22.34 40.48 -19.06
CA ASN A 18 -21.56 39.54 -18.27
C ASN A 18 -20.79 38.58 -19.16
N THR A 19 -21.45 38.05 -20.19
CA THR A 19 -20.79 37.22 -21.21
C THR A 19 -19.77 38.05 -22.01
N ALA A 20 -20.09 39.29 -22.38
CA ALA A 20 -19.17 40.15 -23.12
C ALA A 20 -17.87 40.44 -22.34
N ILE A 21 -17.96 40.79 -21.05
CA ILE A 21 -16.80 41.04 -20.19
C ILE A 21 -15.93 39.78 -20.04
N ARG A 22 -16.55 38.60 -19.99
CA ARG A 22 -15.82 37.34 -19.87
C ARG A 22 -15.12 36.93 -21.14
N VAL A 23 -15.79 37.05 -22.29
CA VAL A 23 -15.14 36.85 -23.60
C VAL A 23 -13.98 37.82 -23.75
N PHE A 24 -14.12 39.06 -23.28
CA PHE A 24 -13.04 40.04 -23.27
C PHE A 24 -11.86 39.63 -22.35
N LYS A 25 -12.14 39.13 -21.14
CA LYS A 25 -11.09 38.74 -20.16
C LYS A 25 -10.43 37.40 -20.45
N HIS A 26 -11.21 36.41 -20.87
CA HIS A 26 -10.81 35.00 -20.95
C HIS A 26 -10.82 34.46 -22.38
N GLY A 27 -11.23 35.26 -23.38
CA GLY A 27 -11.31 34.85 -24.78
C GLY A 27 -12.43 33.86 -25.10
N THR A 28 -13.22 33.43 -24.11
CA THR A 28 -14.23 32.38 -24.24
C THR A 28 -15.54 32.74 -23.51
N PRO A 29 -16.72 32.40 -24.07
CA PRO A 29 -18.00 32.55 -23.38
C PRO A 29 -18.12 31.52 -22.25
N GLU A 30 -19.07 31.73 -21.32
CA GLU A 30 -19.36 30.71 -20.29
C GLU A 30 -19.77 29.39 -20.95
N LEU A 31 -18.89 28.40 -20.87
CA LEU A 31 -19.23 27.03 -21.16
C LEU A 31 -20.19 26.53 -20.09
N ILE A 32 -21.30 25.94 -20.52
CA ILE A 32 -22.23 25.21 -19.66
C ILE A 32 -21.40 24.19 -18.86
N ALA A 33 -21.74 23.95 -17.59
CA ALA A 33 -20.97 23.05 -16.71
C ALA A 33 -20.68 21.68 -17.37
N GLU A 34 -21.58 21.21 -18.23
CA GLU A 34 -21.46 19.99 -19.03
C GLU A 34 -20.31 20.03 -20.06
N THR A 35 -19.98 21.20 -20.62
CA THR A 35 -18.90 21.37 -21.62
C THR A 35 -17.54 21.68 -21.00
N LYS A 36 -17.47 22.06 -19.71
CA LYS A 36 -16.20 22.26 -19.00
C LYS A 36 -15.34 21.00 -18.95
N HIS A 37 -15.96 19.82 -18.96
CA HIS A 37 -15.27 18.53 -18.94
C HIS A 37 -14.51 18.19 -20.23
N PHE A 38 -14.70 18.97 -21.31
CA PHE A 38 -14.01 18.76 -22.60
C PHE A 38 -12.77 19.63 -22.78
N ILE A 39 -12.47 20.56 -21.87
CA ILE A 39 -11.23 21.34 -21.92
C ILE A 39 -10.13 20.48 -21.26
N PRO A 40 -9.06 20.13 -21.98
CA PRO A 40 -7.93 19.45 -21.36
C PRO A 40 -7.30 20.37 -20.33
N GLU A 41 -7.12 19.87 -19.12
CA GLU A 41 -6.39 20.58 -18.07
C GLU A 41 -4.98 20.92 -18.56
N PRO A 42 -4.41 22.05 -18.10
CA PRO A 42 -3.05 22.40 -18.45
C PRO A 42 -2.10 21.28 -18.05
N LYS A 43 -1.17 20.93 -18.96
CA LYS A 43 -0.17 19.90 -18.69
C LYS A 43 0.68 20.33 -17.49
N LEU A 44 0.71 19.49 -16.46
CA LEU A 44 1.59 19.66 -15.31
C LEU A 44 3.05 19.69 -15.78
N THR A 45 3.80 20.68 -15.31
CA THR A 45 5.24 20.79 -15.58
C THR A 45 5.99 19.88 -14.62
N ASN A 46 7.07 19.21 -15.06
CA ASN A 46 7.91 18.37 -14.19
C ASN A 46 8.38 19.08 -12.91
N LYS A 47 8.62 20.40 -12.99
CA LYS A 47 8.98 21.24 -11.84
C LYS A 47 7.86 21.35 -10.80
N GLU A 48 6.62 21.40 -11.25
CA GLU A 48 5.44 21.46 -10.38
C GLU A 48 5.25 20.14 -9.65
N VAL A 49 5.38 19.02 -10.38
CA VAL A 49 5.33 17.67 -9.78
C VAL A 49 6.40 17.50 -8.71
N LEU A 50 7.65 17.87 -8.99
CA LEU A 50 8.73 17.79 -8.02
C LEU A 50 8.48 18.68 -6.78
N ASN A 51 7.88 19.86 -6.98
CA ASN A 51 7.54 20.74 -5.88
C ASN A 51 6.43 20.14 -5.00
N VAL A 52 5.44 19.48 -5.61
CA VAL A 52 4.38 18.74 -4.90
C VAL A 52 4.99 17.58 -4.10
N LEU A 53 5.88 16.78 -4.68
CA LEU A 53 6.53 15.68 -3.97
C LEU A 53 7.31 16.16 -2.74
N LYS A 54 8.07 17.25 -2.86
CA LYS A 54 8.79 17.86 -1.72
C LYS A 54 7.85 18.38 -0.63
N ARG A 55 6.69 18.92 -1.03
CA ARG A 55 5.67 19.36 -0.06
C ARG A 55 5.08 18.16 0.68
N LEU A 56 4.82 17.06 -0.03
CA LEU A 56 4.36 15.82 0.57
C LEU A 56 5.39 15.24 1.55
N ASP A 57 6.68 15.29 1.25
CA ASP A 57 7.74 14.84 2.18
C ASP A 57 7.69 15.63 3.50
N ILE A 58 7.55 16.95 3.42
CA ILE A 58 7.44 17.82 4.60
C ILE A 58 6.16 17.50 5.37
N LEU A 59 5.03 17.36 4.67
CA LEU A 59 3.75 17.02 5.28
C LEU A 59 3.84 15.69 6.03
N LEU A 60 4.35 14.64 5.39
CA LEU A 60 4.53 13.33 6.00
C LEU A 60 5.41 13.41 7.25
N THR A 61 6.50 14.18 7.18
CA THR A 61 7.43 14.37 8.31
C THR A 61 6.74 15.05 9.50
N VAL A 62 6.05 16.16 9.25
CA VAL A 62 5.32 16.90 10.30
C VAL A 62 4.22 16.02 10.89
N ARG A 63 3.50 15.29 10.04
CA ARG A 63 2.39 14.46 10.47
C ARG A 63 2.83 13.27 11.33
N LEU A 64 3.86 12.54 10.90
CA LEU A 64 4.40 11.40 11.64
C LEU A 64 5.04 11.81 12.96
N SER A 65 5.60 13.02 13.03
CA SER A 65 6.18 13.55 14.29
C SER A 65 5.14 14.08 15.28
N LEU A 66 4.00 14.59 14.81
CA LEU A 66 3.03 15.30 15.66
C LEU A 66 1.77 14.52 16.00
N HIS A 67 1.27 13.66 15.10
CA HIS A 67 -0.06 13.04 15.23
C HIS A 67 -0.05 11.53 15.45
N GLU A 68 1.05 10.84 15.15
CA GLU A 68 1.13 9.38 15.19
C GLU A 68 2.00 8.91 16.36
N ASN A 69 1.41 8.15 17.28
CA ASN A 69 2.16 7.48 18.35
C ASN A 69 2.73 6.16 17.82
N LEU A 70 3.81 6.22 17.05
CA LEU A 70 4.44 5.01 16.52
C LEU A 70 5.15 4.22 17.64
N PRO A 71 4.91 2.90 17.73
CA PRO A 71 5.72 1.99 18.53
C PRO A 71 7.21 2.09 18.19
N LEU A 72 8.08 1.81 19.17
CA LEU A 72 9.54 1.99 19.05
C LEU A 72 10.14 1.31 17.80
N TRP A 73 9.62 0.15 17.44
CA TRP A 73 10.08 -0.69 16.34
C TRP A 73 9.70 -0.17 14.94
N TYR A 74 8.82 0.83 14.85
CA TYR A 74 8.45 1.50 13.60
C TYR A 74 9.02 2.92 13.48
N ARG A 75 9.80 3.38 14.45
CA ARG A 75 10.38 4.74 14.42
C ARG A 75 11.47 4.91 13.37
N ASP A 76 12.07 3.82 12.92
CA ASP A 76 13.05 3.81 11.83
C ASP A 76 12.33 3.80 10.47
N TYR A 77 11.77 4.95 10.08
CA TYR A 77 11.15 5.17 8.78
C TYR A 77 11.95 6.16 7.93
N THR A 78 11.81 6.05 6.62
CA THR A 78 12.47 6.94 5.65
C THR A 78 11.41 7.59 4.76
N ILE A 79 11.45 8.91 4.61
CA ILE A 79 10.53 9.64 3.75
C ILE A 79 11.27 10.10 2.51
N THR A 80 10.76 9.72 1.33
CA THR A 80 11.32 10.05 0.02
C THR A 80 10.22 10.12 -1.03
N ASP A 81 10.26 11.13 -1.89
CA ASP A 81 9.38 11.28 -3.07
C ASP A 81 7.88 11.19 -2.77
N GLY A 82 7.44 11.79 -1.66
CA GLY A 82 6.07 11.82 -1.19
C GLY A 82 5.59 10.49 -0.60
N ARG A 83 6.52 9.60 -0.21
CA ARG A 83 6.22 8.30 0.38
C ARG A 83 7.00 8.09 1.67
N CYS A 84 6.35 7.47 2.64
CA CYS A 84 6.97 7.01 3.87
C CYS A 84 7.20 5.51 3.79
N LYS A 85 8.46 5.10 3.80
CA LYS A 85 8.90 3.71 3.81
C LYS A 85 9.13 3.24 5.24
N PHE A 86 8.38 2.22 5.64
CA PHE A 86 8.58 1.50 6.90
C PHE A 86 9.25 0.17 6.63
N ASN A 87 10.22 -0.18 7.47
CA ASN A 87 10.80 -1.52 7.48
C ASN A 87 10.01 -2.40 8.45
N ILE A 88 9.53 -3.54 7.96
CA ILE A 88 8.69 -4.48 8.71
C ILE A 88 9.49 -5.75 8.98
N GLY A 89 9.67 -6.06 10.27
CA GLY A 89 10.27 -7.30 10.77
C GLY A 89 11.73 -7.50 10.36
N PHE A 90 12.68 -7.30 11.28
CA PHE A 90 14.14 -7.44 11.05
C PHE A 90 14.62 -6.95 9.66
N SER A 91 14.00 -5.90 9.10
CA SER A 91 14.36 -5.29 7.82
C SER A 91 14.19 -6.13 6.53
N GLU A 92 13.38 -7.19 6.54
CA GLU A 92 13.19 -8.02 5.33
C GLU A 92 12.06 -7.55 4.41
N PHE A 93 11.03 -6.93 4.98
CA PHE A 93 9.89 -6.40 4.25
C PHE A 93 9.85 -4.88 4.37
N TYR A 94 9.28 -4.24 3.37
CA TYR A 94 9.01 -2.81 3.41
C TYR A 94 7.59 -2.52 2.97
N ALA A 95 7.00 -1.50 3.57
CA ALA A 95 5.72 -0.94 3.17
C ALA A 95 5.86 0.56 2.94
N GLU A 96 5.32 1.03 1.84
CA GLU A 96 5.31 2.44 1.47
C GLU A 96 3.90 3.01 1.62
N PHE A 97 3.77 4.01 2.46
CA PHE A 97 2.52 4.74 2.65
C PHE A 97 2.63 6.15 2.09
N SER A 98 1.55 6.67 1.53
CA SER A 98 1.44 8.05 1.09
C SER A 98 0.13 8.66 1.58
N VAL A 99 0.05 9.98 1.50
CA VAL A 99 -1.09 10.78 1.92
C VAL A 99 -1.61 11.54 0.71
N ALA A 100 -2.93 11.51 0.50
CA ALA A 100 -3.58 12.17 -0.63
C ALA A 100 -4.11 13.58 -0.31
N ASP A 101 -4.15 13.95 0.97
CA ASP A 101 -4.79 15.19 1.43
C ASP A 101 -3.87 16.03 2.32
N ASP A 102 -3.83 17.33 2.05
CA ASP A 102 -3.02 18.34 2.73
C ASP A 102 -3.58 18.71 4.12
N GLU A 103 -4.77 18.23 4.47
CA GLU A 103 -5.34 18.44 5.80
C GLU A 103 -4.48 17.79 6.89
N LEU A 104 -3.78 18.62 7.68
CA LEU A 104 -3.06 18.19 8.90
C LEU A 104 -3.99 17.66 10.01
N GLY A 105 -5.31 17.65 9.80
CA GLY A 105 -6.25 17.05 10.74
C GLY A 105 -6.08 15.54 10.83
N ASN A 106 -6.53 14.95 11.94
CA ASN A 106 -6.55 13.50 12.19
C ASN A 106 -7.48 12.70 11.23
N LYS A 107 -7.89 13.30 10.11
CA LYS A 107 -8.85 12.78 9.13
C LYS A 107 -8.20 12.39 7.80
N SER A 108 -7.06 12.99 7.45
CA SER A 108 -6.35 12.64 6.23
C SER A 108 -5.91 11.17 6.34
N LYS A 109 -5.99 10.36 5.30
CA LYS A 109 -5.75 8.91 5.39
C LYS A 109 -4.38 8.53 4.86
N PHE A 110 -3.78 7.50 5.45
CA PHE A 110 -2.59 6.87 4.88
C PHE A 110 -3.05 5.76 3.93
N PHE A 111 -2.54 5.82 2.70
CA PHE A 111 -2.80 4.82 1.68
C PHE A 111 -1.55 3.98 1.48
N LEU A 112 -1.72 2.66 1.42
CA LEU A 112 -0.66 1.77 1.00
C LEU A 112 -0.44 1.96 -0.50
N VAL A 113 0.80 2.28 -0.87
CA VAL A 113 1.23 2.49 -2.27
C VAL A 113 1.99 1.29 -2.79
N ASP A 114 2.91 0.74 -2.00
CA ASP A 114 3.64 -0.46 -2.37
C ASP A 114 3.99 -1.29 -1.13
N PHE A 115 4.08 -2.60 -1.35
CA PHE A 115 4.59 -3.57 -0.39
C PHE A 115 5.58 -4.49 -1.08
N GLY A 116 6.76 -4.66 -0.49
CA GLY A 116 7.81 -5.50 -1.07
C GLY A 116 8.67 -6.19 -0.03
N SER A 117 9.55 -7.05 -0.54
CA SER A 117 10.61 -7.68 0.25
C SER A 117 11.97 -7.27 -0.32
N ASN A 118 12.95 -7.08 0.54
CA ASN A 118 14.33 -6.85 0.13
C ASN A 118 14.99 -8.13 -0.43
N ASN A 119 14.45 -9.30 -0.10
CA ASN A 119 15.03 -10.62 -0.42
C ASN A 119 14.37 -11.30 -1.63
N GLY A 120 13.44 -10.63 -2.31
CA GLY A 120 12.78 -11.19 -3.49
C GLY A 120 11.62 -10.35 -4.01
N GLU A 121 11.19 -10.66 -5.22
CA GLU A 121 10.05 -9.97 -5.84
C GLU A 121 8.72 -10.53 -5.34
N VAL A 122 7.87 -9.61 -4.88
CA VAL A 122 6.49 -9.89 -4.55
C VAL A 122 5.65 -9.76 -5.82
N SER A 123 4.82 -10.78 -6.11
CA SER A 123 3.99 -10.79 -7.33
C SER A 123 3.09 -9.54 -7.42
N PRO A 124 3.00 -8.88 -8.59
CA PRO A 124 2.18 -7.69 -8.77
C PRO A 124 0.69 -7.90 -8.42
N SER A 125 0.13 -9.06 -8.76
CA SER A 125 -1.26 -9.40 -8.43
C SER A 125 -1.49 -9.47 -6.93
N PHE A 126 -0.47 -9.85 -6.17
CA PHE A 126 -0.54 -9.91 -4.72
C PHE A 126 -0.47 -8.51 -4.09
N LYS A 127 0.44 -7.65 -4.59
CA LYS A 127 0.53 -6.25 -4.17
C LYS A 127 -0.81 -5.52 -4.34
N PHE A 128 -1.42 -5.66 -5.52
CA PHE A 128 -2.73 -5.07 -5.80
C PHE A 128 -3.83 -5.55 -4.84
N ARG A 129 -3.84 -6.84 -4.49
CA ARG A 129 -4.81 -7.38 -3.53
C ARG A 129 -4.59 -6.82 -2.13
N LEU A 130 -3.33 -6.69 -1.68
CA LEU A 130 -3.02 -6.09 -0.39
C LEU A 130 -3.42 -4.61 -0.34
N GLU A 131 -3.09 -3.84 -1.38
CA GLU A 131 -3.51 -2.44 -1.51
C GLU A 131 -5.03 -2.32 -1.45
N THR A 132 -5.77 -3.17 -2.17
CA THR A 132 -7.23 -3.15 -2.16
C THR A 132 -7.80 -3.45 -0.76
N ILE A 133 -7.23 -4.42 -0.05
CA ILE A 133 -7.69 -4.81 1.29
C ILE A 133 -7.41 -3.71 2.32
N ILE A 134 -6.20 -3.13 2.29
CA ILE A 134 -5.78 -2.12 3.26
C ILE A 134 -6.46 -0.78 2.99
N ASN A 135 -6.43 -0.32 1.73
CA ASN A 135 -7.08 0.93 1.34
C ASN A 135 -8.62 0.83 1.38
N GLY A 136 -9.16 -0.40 1.34
CA GLY A 136 -10.57 -0.68 1.49
C GLY A 136 -11.11 -0.55 2.91
N ASN A 137 -10.23 -0.47 3.93
CA ASN A 137 -10.63 -0.24 5.31
C ASN A 137 -10.41 1.24 5.70
N PRO A 138 -11.45 2.10 5.66
CA PRO A 138 -11.30 3.53 5.85
C PRO A 138 -11.04 3.97 7.30
N ASP A 139 -11.31 3.11 8.27
CA ASP A 139 -11.32 3.44 9.70
C ASP A 139 -10.07 2.95 10.45
N SER A 140 -9.16 2.23 9.76
CA SER A 140 -7.94 1.70 10.39
C SER A 140 -6.88 2.80 10.59
N SER A 141 -6.26 2.81 11.77
CA SER A 141 -5.09 3.63 12.02
C SER A 141 -3.89 3.13 11.22
N LEU A 142 -2.89 3.98 10.99
CA LEU A 142 -1.61 3.58 10.40
C LEU A 142 -0.98 2.41 11.19
N VAL A 143 -1.05 2.46 12.53
CA VAL A 143 -0.51 1.42 13.41
C VAL A 143 -1.23 0.09 13.19
N ASP A 144 -2.56 0.11 13.00
CA ASP A 144 -3.32 -1.12 12.75
C ASP A 144 -2.96 -1.73 11.40
N ASN A 145 -2.84 -0.91 10.36
CA ASN A 145 -2.40 -1.35 9.03
C ASN A 145 -1.00 -1.94 9.08
N LEU A 146 -0.09 -1.30 9.81
CA LEU A 146 1.27 -1.78 10.03
C LEU A 146 1.28 -3.11 10.80
N ASN A 147 0.46 -3.25 11.85
CA ASN A 147 0.33 -4.50 12.60
C ASN A 147 -0.19 -5.64 11.72
N VAL A 148 -1.21 -5.39 10.90
CA VAL A 148 -1.73 -6.37 9.93
C VAL A 148 -0.64 -6.81 8.95
N LEU A 149 0.15 -5.86 8.44
CA LEU A 149 1.29 -6.16 7.56
C LEU A 149 2.39 -6.95 8.27
N SER A 150 2.65 -6.67 9.55
CA SER A 150 3.63 -7.40 10.35
C SER A 150 3.20 -8.85 10.61
N LEU A 151 1.92 -9.06 10.91
CA LEU A 151 1.33 -10.38 11.07
C LEU A 151 1.35 -11.14 9.76
N PHE A 152 1.03 -10.47 8.65
CA PHE A 152 1.15 -11.04 7.33
C PHE A 152 2.58 -11.48 7.02
N ALA A 153 3.58 -10.64 7.29
CA ALA A 153 4.98 -10.96 7.08
C ALA A 153 5.42 -12.18 7.92
N ALA A 154 4.98 -12.26 9.18
CA ALA A 154 5.25 -13.41 10.05
C ALA A 154 4.63 -14.70 9.49
N ASN A 155 3.36 -14.64 9.07
CA ASN A 155 2.67 -15.79 8.48
C ASN A 155 3.31 -16.24 7.15
N TYR A 156 3.75 -15.29 6.33
CA TYR A 156 4.46 -15.58 5.10
C TYR A 156 5.78 -16.32 5.37
N LYS A 157 6.54 -15.90 6.38
CA LYS A 157 7.77 -16.59 6.79
C LYS A 157 7.48 -18.01 7.25
N LEU A 158 6.45 -18.17 8.07
CA LEU A 158 6.03 -19.48 8.57
C LEU A 158 5.62 -20.44 7.44
N HIS A 159 4.84 -19.99 6.45
CA HIS A 159 4.53 -20.81 5.28
C HIS A 159 5.75 -21.08 4.39
N THR A 160 6.70 -20.15 4.34
CA THR A 160 7.96 -20.38 3.62
C THR A 160 8.78 -21.47 4.29
N LEU A 161 8.85 -21.47 5.62
CA LEU A 161 9.49 -22.52 6.41
C LEU A 161 8.77 -23.87 6.28
N GLU A 162 7.45 -23.88 6.38
CA GLU A 162 6.63 -25.07 6.15
C GLU A 162 6.93 -25.68 4.77
N ARG A 163 6.96 -24.85 3.72
CA ARG A 163 7.31 -25.29 2.37
C ARG A 163 8.74 -25.83 2.30
N ALA A 164 9.68 -25.28 3.06
CA ALA A 164 11.04 -25.79 3.14
C ALA A 164 11.10 -27.15 3.84
N PHE A 165 10.43 -27.32 4.98
CA PHE A 165 10.34 -28.61 5.69
C PHE A 165 9.68 -29.68 4.82
N ARG A 166 8.58 -29.35 4.15
CA ARG A 166 7.91 -30.27 3.23
C ARG A 166 8.81 -30.74 2.08
N LYS A 167 9.68 -29.85 1.57
CA LYS A 167 10.67 -30.24 0.55
C LYS A 167 11.72 -31.19 1.13
N LEU A 168 12.19 -30.95 2.34
CA LEU A 168 13.17 -31.81 3.03
C LEU A 168 12.61 -33.20 3.37
N GLU A 169 11.30 -33.27 3.65
CA GLU A 169 10.60 -34.53 3.91
C GLU A 169 10.33 -35.33 2.63
N PHE A 170 9.90 -34.64 1.55
CA PHE A 170 9.46 -35.30 0.31
C PHE A 170 10.59 -35.65 -0.66
N GLN A 171 11.66 -34.85 -0.73
CA GLN A 171 12.88 -35.32 -1.38
C GLN A 171 13.47 -36.36 -0.46
N ALA A 172 13.68 -37.59 -0.96
CA ALA A 172 14.34 -38.70 -0.29
C ALA A 172 15.82 -38.37 0.04
N GLY A 173 16.03 -37.33 0.83
CA GLY A 173 17.30 -36.89 1.37
C GLY A 173 17.53 -37.51 2.75
N PRO A 174 18.68 -37.21 3.37
CA PRO A 174 19.09 -37.80 4.65
C PRO A 174 18.16 -37.48 5.83
N TRP A 175 17.13 -36.67 5.63
CA TRP A 175 16.20 -36.18 6.65
C TRP A 175 14.79 -36.78 6.53
N ALA A 176 14.54 -37.61 5.51
CA ALA A 176 13.27 -38.29 5.33
C ALA A 176 13.00 -39.24 6.51
N GLY A 177 11.93 -38.98 7.27
CA GLY A 177 11.55 -39.75 8.46
C GLY A 177 12.22 -39.31 9.78
N VAL A 178 13.21 -38.40 9.73
CA VAL A 178 13.86 -37.82 10.93
C VAL A 178 13.13 -36.55 11.40
N ILE A 179 12.54 -35.83 10.45
CA ILE A 179 11.83 -34.57 10.70
C ILE A 179 10.34 -34.82 10.47
N SER A 180 9.52 -34.61 11.50
CA SER A 180 8.07 -34.49 11.35
C SER A 180 7.66 -33.04 11.64
N HIS A 181 6.80 -32.48 10.80
CA HIS A 181 6.32 -31.11 10.96
C HIS A 181 4.80 -31.07 11.08
N SER A 182 4.30 -30.22 11.96
CA SER A 182 2.88 -29.91 12.10
C SER A 182 2.70 -28.40 12.11
N LEU A 183 1.84 -27.92 11.22
CA LEU A 183 1.43 -26.52 11.20
C LEU A 183 0.05 -26.38 11.81
N ASP A 184 -0.04 -25.68 12.94
CA ASP A 184 -1.33 -25.21 13.44
C ASP A 184 -1.66 -23.86 12.80
N THR A 185 -2.57 -23.90 11.84
CA THR A 185 -3.04 -22.73 11.08
C THR A 185 -3.82 -21.73 11.94
N LYS A 186 -4.33 -22.14 13.11
CA LYS A 186 -5.10 -21.26 14.00
C LYS A 186 -4.20 -20.40 14.88
N GLN A 187 -3.04 -20.93 15.27
CA GLN A 187 -2.11 -20.26 16.17
C GLN A 187 -0.91 -19.66 15.44
N SER A 188 -0.76 -19.91 14.14
CA SER A 188 0.44 -19.56 13.37
C SER A 188 1.71 -20.10 14.05
N ILE A 189 1.65 -21.36 14.49
CA ILE A 189 2.78 -22.06 15.09
C ILE A 189 3.17 -23.23 14.20
N LEU A 190 4.47 -23.31 13.91
CA LEU A 190 5.09 -24.42 13.21
C LEU A 190 5.90 -25.23 14.22
N THR A 191 5.47 -26.47 14.47
CA THR A 191 6.21 -27.40 15.34
C THR A 191 6.95 -28.40 14.47
N GLY A 192 8.27 -28.43 14.58
CA GLY A 192 9.11 -29.46 13.98
C GLY A 192 9.68 -30.37 15.06
N LEU A 193 9.34 -31.65 15.03
CA LEU A 193 9.99 -32.67 15.85
C LEU A 193 11.14 -33.26 15.07
N PHE A 194 12.31 -33.30 15.70
CA PHE A 194 13.52 -33.92 15.19
C PHE A 194 13.80 -35.15 16.05
N ASP A 195 13.53 -36.33 15.52
CA ASP A 195 13.87 -37.58 16.20
C ASP A 195 15.37 -37.84 16.01
N PHE A 196 16.18 -37.36 16.95
CA PHE A 196 17.54 -37.85 17.09
C PHE A 196 17.46 -39.29 17.59
N PHE A 197 17.78 -40.27 16.72
CA PHE A 197 18.07 -41.63 17.15
C PHE A 197 19.02 -41.57 18.36
N GLU A 198 18.61 -42.14 19.49
CA GLU A 198 19.54 -42.39 20.59
C GLU A 198 20.77 -43.11 20.03
N PRO A 199 22.01 -42.68 20.37
CA PRO A 199 23.19 -43.35 19.87
C PRO A 199 23.13 -44.80 20.35
N TYR A 200 23.09 -45.71 19.38
CA TYR A 200 23.11 -47.16 19.56
C TYR A 200 24.16 -47.50 20.63
N SER A 201 23.70 -47.74 21.87
CA SER A 201 24.58 -48.14 22.95
C SER A 201 25.30 -49.38 22.45
N ALA A 202 26.63 -49.29 22.38
CA ALA A 202 27.50 -50.38 21.99
C ALA A 202 26.99 -51.68 22.63
N ARG A 203 26.49 -52.59 21.78
CA ARG A 203 26.41 -54.00 22.15
C ARG A 203 27.84 -54.38 22.46
N THR A 204 28.14 -54.48 23.75
CA THR A 204 29.34 -55.10 24.26
C THR A 204 29.38 -56.51 23.69
N GLU A 205 30.23 -56.70 22.69
CA GLU A 205 30.90 -57.97 22.44
C GLU A 205 31.66 -58.35 23.72
N THR A 206 30.99 -59.04 24.64
CA THR A 206 31.62 -59.89 25.64
C THR A 206 30.58 -60.91 26.06
N ASP A 207 30.54 -62.03 25.34
CA ASP A 207 30.32 -63.34 25.93
C ASP A 207 31.05 -64.35 25.01
N GLU A 208 32.37 -64.38 25.18
CA GLU A 208 33.13 -65.63 25.07
C GLU A 208 32.76 -66.47 26.29
N MET A 209 32.15 -67.64 26.08
CA MET A 209 32.53 -68.96 26.64
C MET A 209 31.55 -70.05 26.18
#